data_AF-A0AAW1TMK9-F1
#
_entry.id   AF-A0AAW1TMK9-F1
#
_cell.length_a   1.000
_cell.length_b   1.000
_cell.length_c   1.000
_cell.angle_alpha   90.00
_cell.angle_beta   90.00
_cell.angle_gamma   90.00
#
_symmetry.space_group_name_H-M   'P 1'
#
loop_
_entity.id
_entity.type
_entity.pdbx_description
1 polymer ?
#
loop_
_entity_poly.entity_id
_entity_poly.type
_entity_poly.pdbx_seq_one_letter_code
_entity_poly.pdbx_strand_id
1 'polypeptide(L)'
;MKWNYNDVNIEEVHSEENPITLKDLSFGQPIAKGSNAVVYAAKLKEKNIEEKCLGESGEPKTVEIKLEKDETKFPFALKMMFNYDIQSSSMAILKAMYRETVPARMYYSQGEDWELDLANRKRHLPPHPNIVAIFSVFTDLIPELESGRTLYPDALPARIHADGFGRNMSLFLLMKRYDSTLEKYLNNREVSTRTSILLLSQLLEGVAHLTSHKIAHRDLKSDNLLLDCTEDDAPILVISDFGCCLADKSNGLFLSYNSSEIDKGGNAALMAPEIYTQRPGTFSVLNYAKSDLWSAGTIAYEIFGMFNPFYGGKGQAKLKNSTYNDEDLSDLPETVPVIVRVLIRNILSRNPNKRLDPEIAANVVQLFLWAPSSWLREARKLPSSAEVK
;
A
#
# COMPACT_ATOMS: atom_id res chain seq x y z
N MET A 1 1.99 -6.53 -21.67
CA MET A 1 0.51 -6.44 -21.69
C MET A 1 0.14 -4.99 -21.42
N LYS A 2 -0.52 -4.27 -22.34
CA LYS A 2 -1.06 -2.93 -22.03
C LYS A 2 -2.35 -3.17 -21.27
N TRP A 3 -2.29 -3.06 -19.95
CA TRP A 3 -3.47 -3.10 -19.09
C TRP A 3 -4.36 -1.92 -19.49
N ASN A 4 -5.58 -2.22 -19.94
CA ASN A 4 -6.52 -1.21 -20.39
C ASN A 4 -7.14 -0.57 -19.14
N TYR A 5 -6.61 0.58 -18.74
CA TYR A 5 -7.07 1.34 -17.58
C TYR A 5 -8.42 1.98 -17.89
N ASN A 6 -9.47 1.51 -17.23
CA ASN A 6 -10.73 2.24 -17.06
C ASN A 6 -10.78 2.81 -15.63
N ASP A 7 -9.70 3.45 -15.16
CA ASP A 7 -9.85 4.33 -14.00
C ASP A 7 -10.80 5.45 -14.42
N VAL A 8 -11.85 5.69 -13.65
CA VAL A 8 -12.76 6.84 -13.83
C VAL A 8 -11.88 8.06 -14.08
N ASN A 9 -12.10 8.74 -15.22
CA ASN A 9 -11.33 9.89 -15.73
C ASN A 9 -11.38 11.10 -14.78
N ILE A 10 -10.84 10.98 -13.56
CA ILE A 10 -10.60 12.13 -12.68
C ILE A 10 -9.55 13.05 -13.32
N GLU A 11 -8.63 12.47 -14.10
CA GLU A 11 -7.58 13.19 -14.82
C GLU A 11 -8.12 14.12 -15.93
N GLU A 12 -9.29 13.83 -16.53
CA GLU A 12 -9.88 14.71 -17.55
C GLU A 12 -10.70 15.87 -16.96
N VAL A 13 -11.11 15.81 -15.69
CA VAL A 13 -12.07 16.77 -15.12
C VAL A 13 -11.39 17.88 -14.29
N HIS A 14 -10.15 17.67 -13.80
CA HIS A 14 -9.52 18.62 -12.86
C HIS A 14 -8.00 18.79 -13.07
N SER A 15 -7.58 20.04 -13.33
CA SER A 15 -6.18 20.47 -13.49
C SER A 15 -5.58 20.98 -12.17
N GLU A 16 -4.26 21.24 -12.14
CA GLU A 16 -3.55 21.88 -11.01
C GLU A 16 -4.21 23.19 -10.55
N GLU A 17 -4.98 23.86 -11.41
CA GLU A 17 -5.67 25.12 -11.13
C GLU A 17 -6.98 24.94 -10.33
N ASN A 18 -7.50 23.72 -10.16
CA ASN A 18 -8.74 23.48 -9.42
C ASN A 18 -8.71 22.16 -8.60
N PRO A 19 -8.02 22.13 -7.45
CA PRO A 19 -7.92 20.97 -6.57
C PRO A 19 -9.27 20.43 -6.11
N ILE A 20 -9.38 19.10 -6.02
CA ILE A 20 -10.44 18.46 -5.24
C ILE A 20 -10.14 18.67 -3.76
N THR A 21 -11.07 19.33 -3.06
CA THR A 21 -11.02 19.59 -1.61
C THR A 21 -12.16 18.85 -0.90
N LEU A 22 -12.28 18.95 0.43
CA LEU A 22 -13.43 18.37 1.14
C LEU A 22 -14.77 18.98 0.69
N LYS A 23 -14.76 20.21 0.16
CA LYS A 23 -15.98 20.88 -0.31
C LYS A 23 -16.60 20.17 -1.51
N ASP A 24 -15.77 19.54 -2.34
CA ASP A 24 -16.16 18.85 -3.56
C ASP A 24 -16.59 17.40 -3.31
N LEU A 25 -16.50 16.91 -2.07
CA LEU A 25 -16.71 15.51 -1.72
C LEU A 25 -17.93 15.32 -0.81
N SER A 26 -18.70 14.27 -1.08
CA SER A 26 -19.71 13.72 -0.17
C SER A 26 -19.18 12.46 0.49
N PHE A 27 -19.43 12.33 1.79
CA PHE A 27 -18.92 11.25 2.64
C PHE A 27 -19.99 10.17 2.80
N GLY A 28 -19.58 8.92 2.62
CA GLY A 28 -20.34 7.72 2.96
C GLY A 28 -19.83 7.12 4.27
N GLN A 29 -20.19 5.86 4.52
CA GLN A 29 -19.83 5.16 5.75
C GLN A 29 -18.30 5.00 5.93
N PRO A 30 -17.81 4.90 7.18
CA PRO A 30 -16.43 4.53 7.46
C PRO A 30 -16.15 3.11 6.95
N ILE A 31 -15.08 2.96 6.17
CA ILE A 31 -14.63 1.69 5.58
C ILE A 31 -13.67 0.98 6.54
N ALA A 32 -12.71 1.73 7.10
CA ALA A 32 -11.68 1.17 7.97
C ALA A 32 -11.15 2.24 8.93
N LYS A 33 -10.64 1.80 10.09
CA LYS A 33 -9.96 2.65 11.07
C LYS A 33 -8.69 1.97 11.55
N GLY A 34 -7.57 2.67 11.44
CA GLY A 34 -6.27 2.23 11.94
C GLY A 34 -5.82 3.06 13.16
N SER A 35 -4.55 2.91 13.54
CA SER A 35 -3.95 3.73 14.60
C SER A 35 -3.64 5.16 14.15
N ASN A 36 -3.38 5.35 12.85
CA ASN A 36 -2.89 6.63 12.30
C ASN A 36 -3.89 7.33 11.37
N ALA A 37 -4.99 6.67 11.02
CA ALA A 37 -5.93 7.18 10.03
C ALA A 37 -7.30 6.52 10.13
N VAL A 38 -8.28 7.14 9.49
CA VAL A 38 -9.59 6.58 9.17
C VAL A 38 -9.86 6.71 7.68
N VAL A 39 -10.55 5.73 7.09
CA VAL A 39 -10.92 5.71 5.68
C VAL A 39 -12.43 5.76 5.56
N TYR A 40 -12.94 6.71 4.79
CA TYR A 40 -14.35 6.88 4.48
C TYR A 40 -14.64 6.56 3.03
N ALA A 41 -15.83 6.02 2.74
CA ALA A 41 -16.35 6.01 1.39
C ALA A 41 -16.58 7.47 0.93
N ALA A 42 -16.25 7.79 -0.32
CA ALA A 42 -16.37 9.13 -0.87
C ALA A 42 -16.89 9.13 -2.32
N LYS A 43 -17.60 10.19 -2.70
CA LYS A 43 -18.02 10.48 -4.07
C LYS A 43 -17.87 11.98 -4.34
N LEU A 44 -17.64 12.35 -5.59
CA LEU A 44 -17.70 13.76 -5.98
C LEU A 44 -19.13 14.27 -5.87
N LYS A 45 -19.30 15.50 -5.37
CA LYS A 45 -20.59 16.19 -5.44
C LYS A 45 -20.90 16.49 -6.90
N GLU A 46 -22.12 16.20 -7.32
CA GLU A 46 -22.61 16.71 -8.59
C GLU A 46 -22.56 18.23 -8.52
N LYS A 47 -21.91 18.88 -9.50
CA LYS A 47 -22.03 20.33 -9.66
C LYS A 47 -23.49 20.60 -9.99
N ASN A 48 -24.30 20.89 -8.97
CA ASN A 48 -25.61 21.47 -9.21
C ASN A 48 -25.38 22.73 -10.03
N ILE A 49 -25.90 22.73 -11.26
CA ILE A 49 -26.23 23.94 -12.00
C ILE A 49 -27.38 24.57 -11.21
N GLU A 50 -27.08 25.17 -10.05
CA GLU A 50 -27.95 26.01 -9.22
C GLU A 50 -27.24 26.34 -7.89
N GLU A 51 -26.32 27.31 -7.92
CA GLU A 51 -26.03 28.12 -6.74
C GLU A 51 -26.32 29.59 -7.05
N LYS A 52 -27.61 29.92 -7.02
CA LYS A 52 -28.05 31.17 -6.41
C LYS A 52 -28.23 30.87 -4.93
N CYS A 53 -27.39 31.45 -4.10
CA CYS A 53 -27.76 32.13 -2.84
C CYS A 53 -26.47 32.55 -2.11
N LEU A 54 -26.06 33.79 -2.36
CA LEU A 54 -25.18 34.54 -1.46
C LEU A 54 -25.87 34.67 -0.08
N GLY A 55 -25.15 34.30 0.97
CA GLY A 55 -25.47 34.63 2.35
C GLY A 55 -24.28 35.32 3.00
N GLU A 56 -24.44 36.61 3.30
CA GLU A 56 -23.46 37.46 3.97
C GLU A 56 -23.29 37.03 5.44
N SER A 57 -22.12 36.47 5.78
CA SER A 57 -21.49 36.59 7.12
C SER A 57 -20.15 35.86 7.08
N GLY A 58 -19.04 36.62 7.13
CA GLY A 58 -17.67 36.12 7.04
C GLY A 58 -17.14 35.41 8.29
N GLU A 59 -17.78 34.31 8.70
CA GLU A 59 -17.22 33.35 9.66
C GLU A 59 -17.10 31.96 9.02
N PRO A 60 -16.02 31.19 9.31
CA PRO A 60 -15.88 29.82 8.83
C PRO A 60 -16.92 28.92 9.52
N LYS A 61 -18.03 28.65 8.84
CA LYS A 61 -19.07 27.73 9.31
C LYS A 61 -18.60 26.28 9.17
N THR A 62 -18.69 25.52 10.26
CA THR A 62 -18.59 24.05 10.27
C THR A 62 -19.71 23.47 9.42
N VAL A 63 -19.35 22.70 8.38
CA VAL A 63 -20.31 22.00 7.51
C VAL A 63 -20.59 20.63 8.14
N GLU A 64 -21.82 20.42 8.61
CA GLU A 64 -22.30 19.13 9.09
C GLU A 64 -22.64 18.24 7.87
N ILE A 65 -21.91 17.13 7.68
CA ILE A 65 -22.09 16.26 6.50
C ILE A 65 -22.88 15.02 6.92
N LYS A 66 -24.12 14.89 6.41
CA LYS A 66 -24.95 13.69 6.60
C LYS A 66 -24.43 12.53 5.75
N LEU A 67 -24.27 11.36 6.36
CA LEU A 67 -23.78 10.16 5.69
C LEU A 67 -24.88 9.49 4.85
N GLU A 68 -24.67 9.32 3.54
CA GLU A 68 -25.56 8.51 2.71
C GLU A 68 -25.29 7.01 2.90
N LYS A 69 -26.35 6.18 2.84
CA LYS A 69 -26.30 4.74 3.17
C LYS A 69 -26.11 3.80 1.97
N ASP A 70 -26.23 4.28 0.74
CA ASP A 70 -26.13 3.44 -0.45
C ASP A 70 -24.66 3.33 -0.91
N GLU A 71 -24.00 2.26 -0.46
CA GLU A 71 -22.56 2.07 -0.69
C GLU A 71 -22.20 1.87 -2.17
N THR A 72 -23.13 1.47 -3.03
CA THR A 72 -22.85 1.23 -4.47
C THR A 72 -22.57 2.51 -5.25
N LYS A 73 -22.82 3.68 -4.63
CA LYS A 73 -22.67 5.02 -5.23
C LYS A 73 -21.34 5.72 -4.89
N PHE A 74 -20.44 5.06 -4.17
CA PHE A 74 -19.20 5.66 -3.66
C PHE A 74 -17.96 4.99 -4.27
N PRO A 75 -17.45 5.49 -5.41
CA PRO A 75 -16.31 4.90 -6.12
C PRO A 75 -14.95 5.26 -5.50
N PHE A 76 -14.91 6.21 -4.55
CA PHE A 76 -13.68 6.66 -3.92
C PHE A 76 -13.60 6.26 -2.45
N ALA A 77 -12.37 6.21 -1.97
CA ALA A 77 -12.03 6.11 -0.56
C ALA A 77 -11.22 7.34 -0.17
N LEU A 78 -11.66 8.06 0.86
CA LEU A 78 -10.95 9.21 1.41
C LEU A 78 -10.30 8.81 2.73
N LYS A 79 -8.97 8.74 2.75
CA LYS A 79 -8.19 8.48 3.96
C LYS A 79 -7.85 9.81 4.64
N MET A 80 -8.32 9.99 5.87
CA MET A 80 -7.98 11.10 6.75
C MET A 80 -6.95 10.63 7.77
N MET A 81 -5.77 11.26 7.77
CA MET A 81 -4.73 10.97 8.75
C MET A 81 -5.09 11.60 10.10
N PHE A 82 -4.67 11.02 11.21
CA PHE A 82 -4.81 11.63 12.53
C PHE A 82 -3.61 12.54 12.82
N ASN A 83 -3.90 13.75 13.31
CA ASN A 83 -2.89 14.75 13.60
C ASN A 83 -2.98 15.16 15.08
N TYR A 84 -2.08 14.61 15.90
CA TYR A 84 -2.06 14.79 17.37
C TYR A 84 -0.98 15.75 17.87
N ASP A 85 -0.11 16.27 16.99
CA ASP A 85 1.14 16.89 17.44
C ASP A 85 0.87 18.13 18.31
N ILE A 86 1.23 18.08 19.59
CA ILE A 86 1.00 19.16 20.57
C ILE A 86 1.94 20.36 20.31
N GLN A 87 3.06 20.13 19.62
CA GLN A 87 3.94 21.14 19.03
C GLN A 87 4.49 20.52 17.73
N SER A 88 4.77 21.33 16.71
CA SER A 88 5.14 20.93 15.34
C SER A 88 6.48 20.18 15.20
N SER A 89 6.86 19.32 16.15
CA SER A 89 8.24 18.83 16.33
C SER A 89 8.45 17.32 16.16
N SER A 90 7.41 16.47 16.12
CA SER A 90 7.61 15.06 15.81
C SER A 90 7.72 14.86 14.29
N MET A 91 8.88 15.26 13.76
CA MET A 91 9.26 15.07 12.36
C MET A 91 9.08 13.60 11.90
N ALA A 92 9.03 12.64 12.82
CA ALA A 92 8.70 11.25 12.55
C ALA A 92 7.23 11.03 12.11
N ILE A 93 6.25 11.65 12.78
CA ILE A 93 4.83 11.53 12.42
C ILE A 93 4.58 12.21 11.09
N LEU A 94 5.12 13.43 10.91
CA LEU A 94 5.05 14.13 9.63
C LEU A 94 5.71 13.30 8.51
N LYS A 95 6.90 12.74 8.73
CA LYS A 95 7.53 11.84 7.75
C LYS A 95 6.64 10.63 7.42
N ALA A 96 6.00 10.01 8.41
CA ALA A 96 5.09 8.89 8.17
C ALA A 96 3.86 9.31 7.34
N MET A 97 3.23 10.44 7.68
CA MET A 97 2.11 11.00 6.92
C MET A 97 2.51 11.34 5.47
N TYR A 98 3.71 11.86 5.25
CA TYR A 98 4.19 12.19 3.90
C TYR A 98 4.72 10.99 3.11
N ARG A 99 5.04 9.88 3.77
CA ARG A 99 5.34 8.60 3.11
C ARG A 99 4.08 7.97 2.52
N GLU A 100 2.92 8.13 3.17
CA GLU A 100 1.62 7.67 2.64
C GLU A 100 1.30 8.25 1.26
N THR A 101 1.86 9.42 0.95
CA THR A 101 1.59 10.12 -0.30
C THR A 101 2.54 9.65 -1.42
N VAL A 102 3.46 8.68 -1.21
CA VAL A 102 4.44 8.22 -2.24
C VAL A 102 3.81 7.93 -3.60
N PRO A 103 2.69 7.20 -3.69
CA PRO A 103 2.05 6.88 -4.97
C PRO A 103 1.02 7.94 -5.41
N ALA A 104 0.98 9.12 -4.79
CA ALA A 104 0.07 10.19 -5.19
C ALA A 104 0.41 10.72 -6.58
N ARG A 105 -0.63 10.82 -7.42
CA ARG A 105 -0.56 11.39 -8.77
C ARG A 105 -0.49 12.91 -8.74
N MET A 106 -1.29 13.55 -7.88
CA MET A 106 -1.36 15.00 -7.71
C MET A 106 -1.20 15.41 -6.24
N TYR A 107 -0.59 16.58 -6.02
CA TYR A 107 -0.38 17.17 -4.70
C TYR A 107 -0.93 18.59 -4.68
N TYR A 108 -1.67 18.93 -3.62
CA TYR A 108 -2.15 20.27 -3.38
C TYR A 108 -1.77 20.69 -1.96
N SER A 109 -0.88 21.67 -1.86
CA SER A 109 -0.41 22.23 -0.60
C SER A 109 -0.68 23.74 -0.61
N GLN A 110 -1.03 24.29 0.56
CA GLN A 110 -1.14 25.73 0.75
C GLN A 110 0.20 26.41 1.09
N GLY A 111 1.34 25.72 0.91
CA GLY A 111 2.64 26.37 0.77
C GLY A 111 3.41 26.62 2.08
N GLU A 112 3.40 25.70 3.04
CA GLU A 112 4.34 25.78 4.17
C GLU A 112 5.73 25.21 3.80
N ASP A 113 6.80 25.94 4.15
CA ASP A 113 8.19 25.64 3.73
C ASP A 113 8.67 24.22 4.05
N TRP A 114 8.20 23.63 5.16
CA TRP A 114 8.61 22.27 5.57
C TRP A 114 7.94 21.19 4.71
N GLU A 115 6.72 21.43 4.20
CA GLU A 115 6.03 20.52 3.29
C GLU A 115 6.81 20.41 1.98
N LEU A 116 7.35 21.54 1.52
CA LEU A 116 8.17 21.62 0.32
C LEU A 116 9.50 20.87 0.48
N ASP A 117 10.17 20.96 1.63
CA ASP A 117 11.41 20.19 1.91
C ASP A 117 11.14 18.68 1.96
N LEU A 118 10.05 18.25 2.60
CA LEU A 118 9.64 16.84 2.65
C LEU A 118 9.28 16.29 1.27
N ALA A 119 8.53 17.06 0.47
CA ALA A 119 8.24 16.72 -0.93
C ALA A 119 9.53 16.63 -1.76
N ASN A 120 10.47 17.56 -1.58
CA ASN A 120 11.71 17.60 -2.35
C ASN A 120 12.65 16.42 -2.06
N ARG A 121 12.64 15.87 -0.85
CA ARG A 121 13.53 14.74 -0.45
C ARG A 121 12.98 13.37 -0.83
N LYS A 122 11.70 13.29 -1.19
CA LYS A 122 10.97 12.03 -1.38
C LYS A 122 10.92 11.60 -2.84
N ARG A 123 11.18 10.32 -3.12
CA ARG A 123 11.03 9.71 -4.44
C ARG A 123 9.53 9.62 -4.78
N HIS A 124 9.18 10.08 -5.98
CA HIS A 124 7.85 9.86 -6.55
C HIS A 124 7.79 8.45 -7.14
N LEU A 125 6.69 7.75 -6.90
CA LEU A 125 6.39 6.45 -7.50
C LEU A 125 5.40 6.65 -8.65
N PRO A 126 5.78 6.37 -9.91
CA PRO A 126 4.86 6.48 -11.03
C PRO A 126 3.67 5.53 -10.89
N PRO A 127 2.50 5.85 -11.47
CA PRO A 127 1.33 4.98 -11.48
C PRO A 127 1.64 3.59 -12.04
N HIS A 128 1.02 2.57 -11.46
CA HIS A 128 1.17 1.17 -11.85
C HIS A 128 -0.07 0.36 -11.48
N PRO A 129 -0.49 -0.65 -12.27
CA PRO A 129 -1.73 -1.42 -12.05
C PRO A 129 -1.78 -2.13 -10.70
N ASN A 130 -0.62 -2.47 -10.14
CA ASN A 130 -0.51 -3.15 -8.85
C ASN A 130 -0.05 -2.24 -7.71
N ILE A 131 -0.23 -0.93 -7.84
CA ILE A 131 -0.02 0.07 -6.80
C ILE A 131 -1.31 0.85 -6.59
N VAL A 132 -1.66 1.14 -5.34
CA VAL A 132 -2.87 1.89 -4.99
C VAL A 132 -2.99 3.21 -5.78
N ALA A 133 -4.15 3.44 -6.37
CA ALA A 133 -4.43 4.68 -7.10
C ALA A 133 -4.81 5.80 -6.12
N ILE A 134 -3.84 6.67 -5.80
CA ILE A 134 -4.07 7.91 -5.04
C ILE A 134 -4.15 9.07 -6.03
N PHE A 135 -5.37 9.57 -6.26
CA PHE A 135 -5.63 10.59 -7.25
C PHE A 135 -5.18 11.97 -6.78
N SER A 136 -5.48 12.31 -5.53
CA SER A 136 -5.21 13.64 -4.98
C SER A 136 -4.83 13.54 -3.50
N VAL A 137 -3.93 14.43 -3.10
CA VAL A 137 -3.52 14.63 -1.71
C VAL A 137 -3.63 16.11 -1.39
N PHE A 138 -4.28 16.43 -0.28
CA PHE A 138 -4.48 17.80 0.17
C PHE A 138 -4.59 17.90 1.69
N THR A 139 -4.36 19.10 2.22
CA THR A 139 -4.60 19.41 3.63
C THR A 139 -5.88 20.23 3.77
N ASP A 140 -6.71 19.92 4.76
CA ASP A 140 -7.97 20.62 4.99
C ASP A 140 -8.36 20.57 6.48
N LEU A 141 -9.40 21.34 6.84
CA LEU A 141 -9.97 21.37 8.18
C LEU A 141 -10.75 20.07 8.45
N ILE A 142 -10.48 19.42 9.59
CA ILE A 142 -11.17 18.17 9.96
C ILE A 142 -12.69 18.40 9.99
N PRO A 143 -13.49 17.69 9.17
CA PRO A 143 -14.93 17.89 9.17
C PRO A 143 -15.57 17.31 10.44
N GLU A 144 -16.72 17.84 10.83
CA GLU A 144 -17.54 17.22 11.87
C GLU A 144 -18.36 16.07 11.25
N LEU A 145 -17.97 14.83 11.59
CA LEU A 145 -18.63 13.61 11.14
C LEU A 145 -19.22 12.90 12.36
N GLU A 146 -20.51 12.51 12.28
CA GLU A 146 -21.22 11.83 13.39
C GLU A 146 -20.43 10.63 13.93
N SER A 147 -19.89 9.82 13.01
CA SER A 147 -19.12 8.62 13.35
C SER A 147 -17.78 8.92 14.05
N GLY A 148 -17.22 10.11 13.89
CA GLY A 148 -15.92 10.47 14.45
C GLY A 148 -15.91 10.52 15.97
N ARG A 149 -17.02 10.98 16.58
CA ARG A 149 -17.17 11.06 18.05
C ARG A 149 -17.16 9.70 18.71
N THR A 150 -17.52 8.64 17.98
CA THR A 150 -17.54 7.26 18.49
C THR A 150 -16.28 6.49 18.09
N LEU A 151 -15.80 6.65 16.86
CA LEU A 151 -14.72 5.82 16.32
C LEU A 151 -13.31 6.30 16.69
N TYR A 152 -13.12 7.60 16.85
CA TYR A 152 -11.81 8.21 17.11
C TYR A 152 -11.91 9.53 17.89
N PRO A 153 -12.62 9.57 19.04
CA PRO A 153 -12.84 10.82 19.79
C PRO A 153 -11.54 11.56 20.14
N ASP A 154 -10.48 10.82 20.51
CA ASP A 154 -9.18 11.38 20.88
C ASP A 154 -8.47 12.09 19.72
N ALA A 155 -8.77 11.68 18.47
CA ALA A 155 -8.17 12.26 17.27
C ALA A 155 -8.89 13.52 16.78
N LEU A 156 -10.05 13.84 17.37
CA LEU A 156 -10.82 15.01 16.98
C LEU A 156 -10.22 16.27 17.60
N PRO A 157 -10.36 17.43 16.93
CA PRO A 157 -10.00 18.71 17.52
C PRO A 157 -10.92 19.10 18.67
N ALA A 158 -10.39 19.89 19.61
CA ALA A 158 -11.13 20.45 20.74
C ALA A 158 -12.44 21.18 20.34
N ARG A 159 -12.47 21.82 19.15
CA ARG A 159 -13.68 22.48 18.63
C ARG A 159 -14.82 21.52 18.27
N ILE A 160 -14.51 20.25 18.00
CA ILE A 160 -15.49 19.21 17.71
C ILE A 160 -15.76 18.41 18.98
N HIS A 161 -14.71 17.94 19.64
CA HIS A 161 -14.79 17.14 20.87
C HIS A 161 -13.92 17.78 21.94
N ALA A 162 -14.54 18.28 23.02
CA ALA A 162 -13.85 19.09 24.04
C ALA A 162 -12.61 18.41 24.64
N ASP A 163 -12.66 17.08 24.81
CA ASP A 163 -11.56 16.27 25.34
C ASP A 163 -10.65 15.68 24.24
N GLY A 164 -10.84 16.07 22.97
CA GLY A 164 -10.04 15.61 21.84
C GLY A 164 -8.67 16.28 21.76
N PHE A 165 -7.65 15.51 21.38
CA PHE A 165 -6.26 15.96 21.29
C PHE A 165 -5.82 16.32 19.86
N GLY A 166 -6.74 16.20 18.88
CA GLY A 166 -6.45 16.44 17.47
C GLY A 166 -6.22 17.91 17.12
N ARG A 167 -5.49 18.16 16.04
CA ARG A 167 -5.35 19.47 15.42
C ARG A 167 -6.48 19.76 14.45
N ASN A 168 -6.78 21.04 14.26
CA ASN A 168 -7.85 21.48 13.37
C ASN A 168 -7.67 21.04 11.91
N MET A 169 -6.43 20.99 11.43
CA MET A 169 -6.08 20.62 10.05
C MET A 169 -5.46 19.22 10.01
N SER A 170 -5.75 18.46 8.96
CA SER A 170 -5.09 17.18 8.70
C SER A 170 -4.85 16.93 7.21
N LEU A 171 -4.12 15.85 6.93
CA LEU A 171 -3.81 15.36 5.59
C LEU A 171 -4.89 14.38 5.12
N PHE A 172 -5.32 14.57 3.87
CA PHE A 172 -6.33 13.76 3.20
C PHE A 172 -5.78 13.16 1.91
N LEU A 173 -6.11 11.89 1.67
CA LEU A 173 -5.74 11.15 0.46
C LEU A 173 -7.02 10.64 -0.20
N LEU A 174 -7.31 11.13 -1.40
CA LEU A 174 -8.41 10.66 -2.24
C LEU A 174 -7.93 9.52 -3.14
N MET A 175 -8.54 8.36 -2.99
CA MET A 175 -8.10 7.11 -3.61
C MET A 175 -9.24 6.40 -4.32
N LYS A 176 -8.91 5.49 -5.24
CA LYS A 176 -9.87 4.49 -5.72
C LYS A 176 -10.38 3.66 -4.54
N ARG A 177 -11.69 3.35 -4.51
CA ARG A 177 -12.23 2.36 -3.57
C ARG A 177 -12.02 0.96 -4.12
N TYR A 178 -11.53 0.07 -3.26
CA TYR A 178 -11.34 -1.36 -3.54
C TYR A 178 -12.34 -2.17 -2.71
N ASP A 179 -12.66 -3.38 -3.17
CA ASP A 179 -13.74 -4.21 -2.61
C ASP A 179 -13.34 -4.86 -1.28
N SER A 180 -12.08 -5.27 -1.14
CA SER A 180 -11.60 -6.00 0.04
C SER A 180 -10.08 -5.93 0.17
N THR A 181 -9.56 -6.25 1.36
CA THR A 181 -8.16 -6.67 1.54
C THR A 181 -7.98 -8.10 1.01
N LEU A 182 -6.74 -8.47 0.69
CA LEU A 182 -6.37 -9.83 0.32
C LEU A 182 -6.66 -10.79 1.47
N GLU A 183 -6.35 -10.41 2.71
CA GLU A 183 -6.63 -11.23 3.90
C GLU A 183 -8.12 -11.60 3.98
N LYS A 184 -9.00 -10.59 3.89
CA LYS A 184 -10.45 -10.81 3.93
C LYS A 184 -10.95 -11.58 2.71
N TYR A 185 -10.34 -11.40 1.54
CA TYR A 185 -10.68 -12.17 0.35
C TYR A 185 -10.38 -13.65 0.55
N LEU A 186 -9.15 -13.99 0.95
CA LEU A 186 -8.69 -15.37 1.15
C LEU A 186 -9.43 -16.09 2.29
N ASN A 187 -9.82 -15.37 3.35
CA ASN A 187 -10.55 -15.96 4.47
C ASN A 187 -12.01 -16.32 4.15
N ASN A 188 -12.61 -15.71 3.11
CA ASN A 188 -14.04 -15.84 2.82
C ASN A 188 -14.34 -16.70 1.59
N ARG A 189 -13.33 -17.17 0.85
CA ARG A 189 -13.54 -17.97 -0.37
C ARG A 189 -12.38 -18.91 -0.63
N GLU A 190 -12.69 -20.01 -1.32
CA GLU A 190 -11.67 -20.83 -1.94
C GLU A 190 -11.19 -20.16 -3.24
N VAL A 191 -9.87 -20.14 -3.44
CA VAL A 191 -9.24 -19.50 -4.60
C VAL A 191 -8.64 -20.57 -5.49
N SER A 192 -8.95 -20.52 -6.78
CA SER A 192 -8.39 -21.46 -7.75
C SER A 192 -6.88 -21.29 -7.87
N THR A 193 -6.14 -22.36 -8.17
CA THR A 193 -4.69 -22.28 -8.37
C THR A 193 -4.31 -21.25 -9.44
N ARG A 194 -5.12 -21.11 -10.50
CA ARG A 194 -4.93 -20.11 -11.55
C ARG A 194 -5.00 -18.70 -10.97
N THR A 195 -6.06 -18.39 -10.22
CA THR A 195 -6.26 -17.10 -9.57
C THR A 195 -5.14 -16.81 -8.56
N SER A 196 -4.71 -17.82 -7.78
CA SER A 196 -3.57 -17.71 -6.87
C SER A 196 -2.27 -17.33 -7.60
N ILE A 197 -1.98 -17.94 -8.76
CA ILE A 197 -0.79 -17.57 -9.56
C ILE A 197 -0.91 -16.16 -10.12
N LEU A 198 -2.10 -15.72 -10.55
CA LEU A 198 -2.33 -14.35 -11.00
C LEU A 198 -2.12 -13.34 -9.87
N LEU A 199 -2.63 -13.61 -8.67
CA LEU A 199 -2.41 -12.78 -7.48
C LEU A 199 -0.92 -12.69 -7.12
N LEU A 200 -0.20 -13.82 -7.12
CA LEU A 200 1.24 -13.83 -6.90
C LEU A 200 1.97 -13.02 -7.98
N SER A 201 1.62 -13.18 -9.25
CA SER A 201 2.22 -12.43 -10.36
C SER A 201 2.06 -10.93 -10.14
N GLN A 202 0.84 -10.48 -9.83
CA GLN A 202 0.53 -9.06 -9.58
C GLN A 202 1.30 -8.49 -8.37
N LEU A 203 1.42 -9.26 -7.29
CA LEU A 203 2.22 -8.87 -6.13
C LEU A 203 3.70 -8.71 -6.51
N LEU A 204 4.27 -9.66 -7.27
CA LEU A 204 5.66 -9.60 -7.69
C LEU A 204 5.93 -8.44 -8.67
N GLU A 205 5.00 -8.15 -9.60
CA GLU A 205 5.06 -6.96 -10.46
C GLU A 205 5.06 -5.66 -9.64
N GLY A 206 4.17 -5.56 -8.64
CA GLY A 206 4.16 -4.42 -7.71
C GLY A 206 5.49 -4.25 -6.96
N VAL A 207 6.06 -5.33 -6.45
CA VAL A 207 7.36 -5.32 -5.75
C VAL A 207 8.52 -4.97 -6.69
N ALA A 208 8.50 -5.47 -7.93
CA ALA A 208 9.48 -5.12 -8.95
C ALA A 208 9.39 -3.63 -9.32
N HIS A 209 8.18 -3.09 -9.46
CA HIS A 209 7.95 -1.66 -9.70
C HIS A 209 8.49 -0.79 -8.57
N LEU A 210 8.24 -1.14 -7.30
CA LEU A 210 8.81 -0.44 -6.14
C LEU A 210 10.34 -0.44 -6.17
N THR A 211 10.93 -1.62 -6.37
CA THR A 211 12.39 -1.81 -6.35
C THR A 211 13.08 -1.06 -7.49
N SER A 212 12.50 -1.07 -8.70
CA SER A 212 13.04 -0.34 -9.86
C SER A 212 13.10 1.18 -9.61
N HIS A 213 12.15 1.71 -8.84
CA HIS A 213 12.10 3.12 -8.42
C HIS A 213 12.85 3.42 -7.13
N LYS A 214 13.59 2.43 -6.58
CA LYS A 214 14.36 2.53 -5.33
C LYS A 214 13.48 2.87 -4.12
N ILE A 215 12.30 2.26 -4.07
CA ILE A 215 11.36 2.35 -2.95
C ILE A 215 11.21 0.98 -2.32
N ALA A 216 11.22 0.93 -0.98
CA ALA A 216 10.86 -0.27 -0.23
C ALA A 216 9.62 -0.01 0.61
N HIS A 217 8.62 -0.87 0.53
CA HIS A 217 7.36 -0.77 1.25
C HIS A 217 7.53 -0.98 2.76
N ARG A 218 8.31 -1.99 3.17
CA ARG A 218 8.66 -2.33 4.57
C ARG A 218 7.50 -2.73 5.50
N ASP A 219 6.27 -2.75 5.00
CA ASP A 219 5.09 -3.26 5.73
C ASP A 219 4.17 -4.12 4.84
N LEU A 220 4.75 -4.97 3.98
CA LEU A 220 3.94 -5.89 3.17
C LEU A 220 3.33 -6.98 4.06
N LYS A 221 2.00 -7.11 3.97
CA LYS A 221 1.14 -8.10 4.62
C LYS A 221 -0.18 -8.16 3.87
N SER A 222 -0.95 -9.23 4.03
CA SER A 222 -2.23 -9.42 3.34
C SER A 222 -3.28 -8.35 3.68
N ASP A 223 -3.20 -7.69 4.84
CA ASP A 223 -4.02 -6.51 5.18
C ASP A 223 -3.77 -5.30 4.27
N ASN A 224 -2.51 -5.10 3.85
CA ASN A 224 -2.07 -3.93 3.08
C ASN A 224 -2.14 -4.18 1.57
N LEU A 225 -2.67 -5.33 1.15
CA LEU A 225 -2.95 -5.65 -0.25
C LEU A 225 -4.45 -5.52 -0.48
N LEU A 226 -4.86 -4.67 -1.40
CA LEU A 226 -6.28 -4.44 -1.73
C LEU A 226 -6.63 -5.11 -3.06
N LEU A 227 -7.89 -5.53 -3.19
CA LEU A 227 -8.40 -6.18 -4.38
C LEU A 227 -9.57 -5.41 -4.99
N ASP A 228 -9.51 -5.23 -6.30
CA ASP A 228 -10.66 -4.92 -7.14
C ASP A 228 -11.16 -6.25 -7.73
N CYS A 229 -12.38 -6.62 -7.36
CA CYS A 229 -13.04 -7.89 -7.70
C CYS A 229 -14.13 -7.69 -8.76
N THR A 230 -14.02 -6.66 -9.60
CA THR A 230 -14.93 -6.46 -10.75
C THR A 230 -15.02 -7.70 -11.65
N GLU A 231 -13.93 -8.44 -11.79
CA GLU A 231 -13.89 -9.79 -12.35
C GLU A 231 -13.58 -10.81 -11.24
N ASP A 232 -14.58 -11.60 -10.81
CA ASP A 232 -14.47 -12.49 -9.64
C ASP A 232 -13.31 -13.51 -9.74
N ASP A 233 -13.07 -14.06 -10.93
CA ASP A 233 -12.04 -15.08 -11.17
C ASP A 233 -10.63 -14.51 -11.46
N ALA A 234 -10.54 -13.18 -11.65
CA ALA A 234 -9.32 -12.47 -12.00
C ALA A 234 -9.23 -11.11 -11.29
N PRO A 235 -9.26 -11.09 -9.94
CA PRO A 235 -9.18 -9.85 -9.18
C PRO A 235 -7.85 -9.12 -9.44
N ILE A 236 -7.92 -7.79 -9.47
CA ILE A 236 -6.75 -6.92 -9.58
C ILE A 236 -6.22 -6.64 -8.18
N LEU A 237 -4.96 -6.98 -7.94
CA LEU A 237 -4.28 -6.77 -6.67
C LEU A 237 -3.44 -5.50 -6.70
N VAL A 238 -3.56 -4.66 -5.67
CA VAL A 238 -2.71 -3.48 -5.47
C VAL A 238 -2.01 -3.48 -4.11
N ILE A 239 -0.79 -2.95 -4.07
CA ILE A 239 -0.08 -2.64 -2.84
C ILE A 239 -0.55 -1.28 -2.31
N SER A 240 -0.92 -1.21 -1.03
CA SER A 240 -1.42 -0.02 -0.35
C SER A 240 -0.71 0.21 0.99
N ASP A 241 -0.98 1.35 1.62
CA ASP A 241 -0.39 1.78 2.92
C ASP A 241 1.13 1.98 2.89
N PHE A 242 1.53 3.15 2.41
CA PHE A 242 2.93 3.51 2.26
C PHE A 242 3.52 4.17 3.53
N GLY A 243 2.82 4.20 4.67
CA GLY A 243 3.28 4.93 5.86
C GLY A 243 4.65 4.50 6.39
N CYS A 244 5.03 3.24 6.19
CA CYS A 244 6.32 2.68 6.60
C CYS A 244 7.40 2.69 5.50
N CYS A 245 7.11 3.19 4.30
CA CYS A 245 8.01 3.01 3.17
C CYS A 245 9.33 3.80 3.31
N LEU A 246 10.37 3.28 2.66
CA LEU A 246 11.62 3.98 2.41
C LEU A 246 11.58 4.53 0.98
N ALA A 247 11.54 5.86 0.85
CA ALA A 247 11.50 6.56 -0.44
C ALA A 247 12.49 7.74 -0.48
N ASP A 248 13.65 7.60 0.17
CA ASP A 248 14.65 8.67 0.24
C ASP A 248 15.42 8.80 -1.09
N LYS A 249 15.51 10.02 -1.65
CA LYS A 249 16.28 10.29 -2.87
C LYS A 249 17.79 10.04 -2.68
N SER A 250 18.33 10.30 -1.49
CA SER A 250 19.77 10.30 -1.22
C SER A 250 20.37 8.89 -1.20
N ASN A 251 19.74 7.95 -0.49
CA ASN A 251 20.31 6.62 -0.21
C ASN A 251 19.57 5.46 -0.91
N GLY A 252 18.44 5.74 -1.58
CA GLY A 252 17.66 4.72 -2.29
C GLY A 252 17.18 3.61 -1.36
N LEU A 253 17.56 2.37 -1.67
CA LEU A 253 17.17 1.16 -0.91
C LEU A 253 18.09 0.85 0.28
N PHE A 254 19.05 1.72 0.56
CA PHE A 254 19.99 1.57 1.67
C PHE A 254 19.68 2.58 2.76
N LEU A 255 19.71 2.15 4.01
CA LEU A 255 19.49 3.01 5.17
C LEU A 255 20.63 2.85 6.15
N SER A 256 21.31 3.95 6.50
CA SER A 256 22.33 3.95 7.55
C SER A 256 21.69 3.50 8.87
N TYR A 257 22.36 2.61 9.60
CA TYR A 257 21.86 2.00 10.82
C TYR A 257 22.83 2.20 11.98
N ASN A 258 23.03 3.46 12.35
CA ASN A 258 23.97 3.87 13.40
C ASN A 258 23.42 3.77 14.83
N SER A 259 22.10 3.64 15.00
CA SER A 259 21.41 3.56 16.30
C SER A 259 20.29 2.53 16.28
N SER A 260 20.03 1.89 17.42
CA SER A 260 18.90 0.97 17.60
C SER A 260 17.53 1.64 17.49
N GLU A 261 17.47 2.96 17.61
CA GLU A 261 16.24 3.77 17.51
C GLU A 261 15.76 3.97 16.07
N ILE A 262 16.58 3.62 15.08
CA ILE A 262 16.21 3.74 13.67
C ILE A 262 15.12 2.73 13.34
N ASP A 263 13.99 3.26 12.88
CA ASP A 263 12.85 2.48 12.40
C ASP A 263 13.24 1.59 11.19
N LYS A 264 13.07 0.28 11.37
CA LYS A 264 13.34 -0.78 10.39
C LYS A 264 12.13 -1.16 9.54
N GLY A 265 10.91 -0.80 9.92
CA GLY A 265 9.68 -1.16 9.19
C GLY A 265 8.50 -1.42 10.14
N GLY A 266 7.32 -1.60 9.55
CA GLY A 266 6.07 -1.73 10.32
C GLY A 266 5.85 -3.13 10.90
N ASN A 267 6.13 -4.18 10.13
CA ASN A 267 5.80 -5.55 10.51
C ASN A 267 7.04 -6.35 10.90
N ALA A 268 7.29 -6.43 12.21
CA ALA A 268 8.42 -7.19 12.75
C ALA A 268 8.38 -8.70 12.44
N ALA A 269 7.19 -9.28 12.25
CA ALA A 269 7.05 -10.70 11.95
C ALA A 269 7.40 -11.03 10.49
N LEU A 270 7.06 -10.15 9.56
CA LEU A 270 7.34 -10.29 8.13
C LEU A 270 8.56 -9.46 7.67
N MET A 271 9.35 -8.96 8.61
CA MET A 271 10.62 -8.30 8.35
C MET A 271 11.64 -9.33 7.85
N ALA A 272 12.28 -9.04 6.72
CA ALA A 272 13.22 -9.97 6.11
C ALA A 272 14.45 -10.25 7.01
N PRO A 273 15.07 -11.44 6.94
CA PRO A 273 16.11 -11.85 7.86
C PRO A 273 17.31 -10.89 7.89
N GLU A 274 17.75 -10.41 6.74
CA GLU A 274 18.86 -9.46 6.58
C GLU A 274 18.60 -8.10 7.22
N ILE A 275 17.34 -7.69 7.38
CA ILE A 275 16.95 -6.45 8.07
C ILE A 275 16.85 -6.72 9.57
N TYR A 276 16.18 -7.81 9.94
CA TYR A 276 15.92 -8.16 11.32
C TYR A 276 17.22 -8.45 12.10
N THR A 277 18.10 -9.28 11.53
CA THR A 277 19.33 -9.72 12.22
C THR A 277 20.45 -8.68 12.20
N GLN A 278 20.33 -7.63 11.38
CA GLN A 278 21.35 -6.58 11.30
C GLN A 278 21.43 -5.80 12.61
N ARG A 279 22.66 -5.57 13.08
CA ARG A 279 22.95 -4.84 14.32
C ARG A 279 23.37 -3.40 14.02
N PRO A 280 23.02 -2.43 14.88
CA PRO A 280 23.42 -1.05 14.67
C PRO A 280 24.92 -0.89 14.88
N GLY A 281 25.50 0.09 14.18
CA GLY A 281 26.92 0.41 14.30
C GLY A 281 27.31 1.56 13.37
N THR A 282 28.46 2.20 13.62
CA THR A 282 28.88 3.43 12.93
C THR A 282 28.83 3.34 11.40
N PHE A 283 29.15 2.18 10.84
CA PHE A 283 29.14 1.91 9.39
C PHE A 283 28.10 0.85 8.99
N SER A 284 27.15 0.53 9.87
CA SER A 284 26.11 -0.45 9.58
C SER A 284 25.07 0.13 8.63
N VAL A 285 24.60 -0.70 7.70
CA VAL A 285 23.60 -0.34 6.69
C VAL A 285 22.55 -1.44 6.62
N LEU A 286 21.29 -1.04 6.52
CA LEU A 286 20.15 -1.89 6.19
C LEU A 286 19.94 -1.85 4.67
N ASN A 287 19.95 -3.01 4.03
CA ASN A 287 19.76 -3.15 2.58
C ASN A 287 18.38 -3.73 2.30
N TYR A 288 17.46 -2.90 1.81
CA TYR A 288 16.08 -3.30 1.53
C TYR A 288 15.86 -3.85 0.12
N ALA A 289 16.90 -3.99 -0.71
CA ALA A 289 16.76 -4.31 -2.14
C ALA A 289 16.03 -5.63 -2.45
N LYS A 290 15.97 -6.57 -1.49
CA LYS A 290 15.26 -7.85 -1.62
C LYS A 290 14.35 -8.14 -0.42
N SER A 291 14.11 -7.13 0.42
CA SER A 291 13.34 -7.30 1.67
C SER A 291 11.86 -7.51 1.36
N ASP A 292 11.26 -6.65 0.55
CA ASP A 292 9.84 -6.76 0.17
C ASP A 292 9.55 -8.04 -0.61
N LEU A 293 10.51 -8.49 -1.43
CA LEU A 293 10.42 -9.78 -2.13
C LEU A 293 10.27 -10.93 -1.14
N TRP A 294 11.08 -10.95 -0.07
CA TRP A 294 10.96 -11.95 0.98
C TRP A 294 9.60 -11.91 1.67
N SER A 295 9.10 -10.72 2.02
CA SER A 295 7.75 -10.56 2.59
C SER A 295 6.67 -11.08 1.65
N ALA A 296 6.78 -10.84 0.34
CA ALA A 296 5.88 -11.39 -0.67
C ALA A 296 5.91 -12.94 -0.72
N GLY A 297 7.07 -13.56 -0.51
CA GLY A 297 7.18 -15.01 -0.38
C GLY A 297 6.42 -15.59 0.81
N THR A 298 6.34 -14.84 1.92
CA THR A 298 5.53 -15.27 3.08
C THR A 298 4.03 -15.21 2.78
N ILE A 299 3.59 -14.15 2.09
CA ILE A 299 2.20 -13.94 1.66
C ILE A 299 1.80 -14.97 0.61
N ALA A 300 2.74 -15.48 -0.19
CA ALA A 300 2.48 -16.53 -1.17
C ALA A 300 1.87 -17.79 -0.52
N TYR A 301 2.25 -18.15 0.71
CA TYR A 301 1.61 -19.26 1.43
C TYR A 301 0.12 -19.02 1.63
N GLU A 302 -0.26 -17.80 2.03
CA GLU A 302 -1.67 -17.40 2.20
C GLU A 302 -2.41 -17.48 0.86
N ILE A 303 -1.81 -16.96 -0.21
CA ILE A 303 -2.38 -16.98 -1.57
C ILE A 303 -2.65 -18.42 -2.07
N PHE A 304 -1.85 -19.40 -1.63
CA PHE A 304 -2.02 -20.82 -1.96
C PHE A 304 -2.80 -21.61 -0.89
N GLY A 305 -3.56 -20.93 -0.03
CA GLY A 305 -4.48 -21.55 0.93
C GLY A 305 -3.81 -22.16 2.16
N MET A 306 -2.56 -21.79 2.44
CA MET A 306 -1.83 -22.21 3.64
C MET A 306 -1.75 -21.09 4.66
N PHE A 307 -1.43 -21.43 5.92
CA PHE A 307 -1.08 -20.42 6.92
C PHE A 307 0.27 -19.78 6.59
N ASN A 308 0.40 -18.47 6.86
CA ASN A 308 1.68 -17.79 6.78
C ASN A 308 2.68 -18.41 7.78
N PRO A 309 3.85 -18.92 7.34
CA PRO A 309 4.80 -19.61 8.22
C PRO A 309 5.30 -18.76 9.40
N PHE A 310 5.26 -17.43 9.27
CA PHE A 310 5.77 -16.47 10.24
C PHE A 310 4.68 -15.80 11.08
N TYR A 311 3.39 -16.07 10.83
CA TYR A 311 2.32 -15.78 11.78
C TYR A 311 1.93 -17.02 12.58
N GLY A 312 2.13 -18.21 12.01
CA GLY A 312 1.62 -19.46 12.56
C GLY A 312 0.15 -19.68 12.21
N GLY A 313 -0.39 -20.80 12.67
CA GLY A 313 -1.78 -21.18 12.44
C GLY A 313 -2.33 -21.99 13.60
N LYS A 314 -3.57 -22.47 13.50
CA LYS A 314 -4.16 -23.35 14.53
C LYS A 314 -3.33 -24.62 14.65
N GLY A 315 -2.52 -24.73 15.71
CA GLY A 315 -1.67 -25.88 16.00
C GLY A 315 -0.32 -25.91 15.27
N GLN A 316 0.00 -24.91 14.44
CA GLN A 316 1.31 -24.83 13.76
C GLN A 316 2.22 -23.82 14.47
N ALA A 317 3.44 -24.24 14.79
CA ALA A 317 4.43 -23.37 15.41
C ALA A 317 4.86 -22.28 14.42
N LYS A 318 4.85 -21.03 14.89
CA LYS A 318 5.35 -19.88 14.15
C LYS A 318 6.87 -19.96 13.99
N LEU A 319 7.35 -19.83 12.75
CA LEU A 319 8.77 -19.66 12.48
C LEU A 319 9.26 -18.28 12.93
N LYS A 320 10.54 -18.22 13.31
CA LYS A 320 11.24 -16.96 13.58
C LYS A 320 12.02 -16.55 12.34
N ASN A 321 11.70 -15.39 11.76
CA ASN A 321 12.43 -14.80 10.63
C ASN A 321 13.95 -14.67 10.89
N SER A 322 14.37 -14.56 12.15
CA SER A 322 15.78 -14.49 12.54
C SER A 322 16.53 -15.82 12.52
N THR A 323 15.87 -16.97 12.66
CA THR A 323 16.55 -18.26 12.93
C THR A 323 16.06 -19.46 12.14
N TYR A 324 14.93 -19.39 11.42
CA TYR A 324 14.44 -20.52 10.60
C TYR A 324 15.49 -20.99 9.60
N ASN A 325 15.42 -22.23 9.13
CA ASN A 325 16.17 -22.72 7.97
C ASN A 325 15.22 -23.00 6.82
N ASP A 326 15.74 -23.10 5.59
CA ASP A 326 14.92 -23.30 4.41
C ASP A 326 14.14 -24.65 4.47
N GLU A 327 14.67 -25.63 5.21
CA GLU A 327 14.05 -26.93 5.49
C GLU A 327 12.91 -26.88 6.52
N ASP A 328 12.82 -25.81 7.33
CA ASP A 328 11.73 -25.63 8.29
C ASP A 328 10.42 -25.16 7.61
N LEU A 329 10.52 -24.70 6.35
CA LEU A 329 9.38 -24.25 5.57
C LEU A 329 8.55 -25.46 5.11
N SER A 330 7.24 -25.42 5.38
CA SER A 330 6.32 -26.45 4.90
C SER A 330 6.22 -26.45 3.38
N ASP A 331 6.03 -27.64 2.81
CA ASP A 331 5.84 -27.80 1.38
C ASP A 331 4.49 -27.24 0.92
N LEU A 332 4.53 -26.47 -0.17
CA LEU A 332 3.31 -26.03 -0.85
C LEU A 332 2.59 -27.24 -1.48
N PRO A 333 1.25 -27.22 -1.59
CA PRO A 333 0.48 -28.31 -2.15
C PRO A 333 0.94 -28.74 -3.54
N GLU A 334 0.78 -30.02 -3.88
CA GLU A 334 1.17 -30.55 -5.19
C GLU A 334 0.43 -29.90 -6.37
N THR A 335 -0.76 -29.34 -6.10
CA THR A 335 -1.55 -28.55 -7.05
C THR A 335 -0.84 -27.29 -7.53
N VAL A 336 0.07 -26.72 -6.72
CA VAL A 336 0.88 -25.55 -7.09
C VAL A 336 2.00 -25.99 -8.04
N PRO A 337 2.17 -25.41 -9.24
CA PRO A 337 3.19 -25.84 -10.19
C PRO A 337 4.61 -25.82 -9.62
N VAL A 338 5.43 -26.81 -10.00
CA VAL A 338 6.81 -26.99 -9.47
C VAL A 338 7.65 -25.72 -9.58
N ILE A 339 7.58 -25.03 -10.72
CA ILE A 339 8.32 -23.78 -10.95
C ILE A 339 7.93 -22.68 -9.94
N VAL A 340 6.65 -22.59 -9.58
CA VAL A 340 6.13 -21.64 -8.59
C VAL A 340 6.59 -22.04 -7.19
N ARG A 341 6.54 -23.34 -6.84
CA ARG A 341 7.04 -23.83 -5.54
C ARG A 341 8.53 -23.55 -5.36
N VAL A 342 9.33 -23.78 -6.41
CA VAL A 342 10.78 -23.50 -6.41
C VAL A 342 11.04 -22.00 -6.30
N LEU A 343 10.28 -21.17 -7.03
CA LEU A 343 10.39 -19.70 -6.93
C LEU A 343 10.12 -19.21 -5.50
N ILE A 344 9.05 -19.67 -4.85
CA ILE A 344 8.69 -19.25 -3.49
C ILE A 344 9.78 -19.66 -2.49
N ARG A 345 10.32 -20.88 -2.61
CA ARG A 345 11.47 -21.32 -1.81
C ARG A 345 12.71 -20.44 -2.04
N ASN A 346 13.00 -20.05 -3.28
CA ASN A 346 14.11 -19.15 -3.58
C ASN A 346 13.90 -17.76 -2.96
N ILE A 347 12.69 -17.21 -3.07
CA ILE A 347 12.31 -15.92 -2.48
C ILE A 347 12.51 -15.94 -0.95
N LEU A 348 12.19 -17.07 -0.31
CA LEU A 348 12.34 -17.24 1.13
C LEU A 348 13.74 -17.69 1.58
N SER A 349 14.75 -17.71 0.70
CA SER A 349 16.13 -17.96 1.13
C SER A 349 16.61 -16.88 2.09
N ARG A 350 17.13 -17.24 3.27
CA ARG A 350 17.59 -16.25 4.26
C ARG A 350 18.68 -15.33 3.74
N ASN A 351 19.63 -15.87 2.98
CA ASN A 351 20.72 -15.10 2.39
C ASN A 351 20.18 -14.34 1.16
N PRO A 352 20.11 -12.98 1.18
CA PRO A 352 19.60 -12.21 0.05
C PRO A 352 20.41 -12.39 -1.23
N ASN A 353 21.69 -12.80 -1.14
CA ASN A 353 22.51 -13.09 -2.33
C ASN A 353 22.10 -14.37 -3.05
N LYS A 354 21.35 -15.27 -2.39
CA LYS A 354 20.78 -16.48 -3.01
C LYS A 354 19.38 -16.24 -3.59
N ARG A 355 18.70 -15.17 -3.16
CA ARG A 355 17.39 -14.77 -3.70
C ARG A 355 17.57 -14.16 -5.07
N LEU A 356 16.65 -14.44 -5.97
CA LEU A 356 16.52 -13.71 -7.23
C LEU A 356 16.31 -12.21 -6.98
N ASP A 357 16.63 -11.41 -7.98
CA ASP A 357 16.24 -10.01 -7.99
C ASP A 357 14.72 -9.91 -8.23
N PRO A 358 14.03 -8.89 -7.66
CA PRO A 358 12.57 -8.78 -7.77
C PRO A 358 12.03 -8.80 -9.22
N GLU A 359 12.72 -8.12 -10.14
CA GLU A 359 12.37 -8.11 -11.57
C GLU A 359 12.48 -9.51 -12.19
N ILE A 360 13.53 -10.26 -11.85
CA ILE A 360 13.71 -11.64 -12.34
C ILE A 360 12.67 -12.57 -11.73
N ALA A 361 12.35 -12.42 -10.45
CA ALA A 361 11.31 -13.21 -9.79
C ALA A 361 9.93 -12.98 -10.42
N ALA A 362 9.57 -11.73 -10.73
CA ALA A 362 8.35 -11.40 -11.47
C ALA A 362 8.35 -12.03 -12.87
N ASN A 363 9.46 -11.90 -13.62
CA ASN A 363 9.61 -12.49 -14.94
C ASN A 363 9.46 -14.02 -14.97
N VAL A 364 9.88 -14.73 -13.92
CA VAL A 364 9.67 -16.20 -13.83
C VAL A 364 8.18 -16.55 -13.86
N VAL A 365 7.34 -15.79 -13.14
CA VAL A 365 5.88 -16.02 -13.15
C VAL A 365 5.26 -15.61 -14.48
N GLN A 366 5.71 -14.50 -15.08
CA GLN A 366 5.27 -14.08 -16.41
C GLN A 366 5.60 -15.12 -17.48
N LEU A 367 6.82 -15.68 -17.45
CA LEU A 367 7.21 -16.77 -18.35
C LEU A 367 6.37 -18.02 -18.12
N PHE A 368 6.09 -18.36 -16.86
CA PHE A 368 5.23 -19.50 -16.56
C PHE A 368 3.80 -19.33 -17.12
N LEU A 369 3.25 -18.12 -17.01
CA LEU A 369 1.89 -17.82 -17.46
C LEU A 369 1.77 -17.73 -18.98
N TRP A 370 2.76 -17.16 -19.66
CA TRP A 370 2.61 -16.69 -21.05
C TRP A 370 3.63 -17.24 -22.04
N ALA A 371 4.75 -17.82 -21.59
CA ALA A 371 5.74 -18.34 -22.51
C ALA A 371 5.22 -19.57 -23.28
N PRO A 372 5.68 -19.78 -24.52
CA PRO A 372 5.42 -21.03 -25.22
C PRO A 372 5.84 -22.24 -24.36
N SER A 373 4.99 -23.26 -24.29
CA SER A 373 5.26 -24.43 -23.42
C SER A 373 6.56 -25.16 -23.77
N SER A 374 7.09 -24.99 -25.00
CA SER A 374 8.40 -25.51 -25.40
C SER A 374 9.54 -24.94 -24.56
N TRP A 375 9.48 -23.65 -24.18
CA TRP A 375 10.53 -22.98 -23.40
C TRP A 375 10.64 -23.53 -21.97
N LEU A 376 9.54 -24.08 -21.44
CA LEU A 376 9.49 -24.66 -20.09
C LEU A 376 9.84 -26.15 -20.07
N ARG A 377 9.82 -26.83 -21.23
CA ARG A 377 10.06 -28.28 -21.35
C ARG A 377 11.48 -28.62 -21.80
N GLU A 378 12.05 -27.82 -22.71
CA GLU A 378 13.35 -28.10 -23.30
C GLU A 378 14.47 -27.39 -22.55
N ALA A 379 15.01 -28.05 -21.52
CA ALA A 379 16.08 -27.51 -20.66
C ALA A 379 17.41 -27.15 -21.37
N ARG A 380 17.53 -27.36 -22.69
CA ARG A 380 18.79 -27.22 -23.44
C ARG A 380 18.76 -26.24 -24.60
N LYS A 381 17.62 -25.61 -24.91
CA LYS A 381 17.54 -24.62 -25.99
C LYS A 381 16.81 -23.38 -25.49
N LEU A 382 17.59 -22.39 -25.06
CA LEU A 382 17.06 -21.07 -24.78
C LEU A 382 16.60 -20.42 -26.10
N PRO A 383 15.49 -19.66 -26.09
CA PRO A 383 15.07 -18.91 -27.27
C PRO A 383 16.13 -17.87 -27.64
N SER A 384 16.31 -17.67 -28.94
CA SER A 384 17.10 -16.57 -29.48
C SER A 384 16.47 -15.22 -29.15
N SER A 385 17.26 -14.14 -29.19
CA SER A 385 16.72 -12.78 -28.98
C SER A 385 15.65 -12.38 -30.00
N ALA A 386 15.58 -13.03 -31.16
CA ALA A 386 14.52 -12.82 -32.15
C ALA A 386 13.21 -13.52 -31.78
N GLU A 387 13.27 -14.66 -31.07
CA GLU A 387 12.09 -15.40 -30.60
C GLU A 387 11.47 -14.78 -29.34
N VAL A 388 12.23 -13.95 -28.62
CA VAL A 388 11.79 -13.24 -27.40
C VAL A 388 11.15 -11.88 -27.70
N LYS A 389 11.48 -11.26 -28.84
CA LYS A 389 10.88 -9.99 -29.30
C LYS A 389 9.51 -10.23 -29.91
#